data_AF-A0A919LYL5-F1
#
_entry.id   AF-A0A919LYL5-F1
#
_cell.length_a   1.000
_cell.length_b   1.000
_cell.length_c   1.000
_cell.angle_alpha   90.00
_cell.angle_beta   90.00
_cell.angle_gamma   90.00
#
_symmetry.space_group_name_H-M   'P 1'
#
loop_
_entity.id
_entity.type
_entity.pdbx_description
1 polymer ?
#
loop_
_entity_poly.entity_id
_entity_poly.type
_entity_poly.pdbx_seq_one_letter_code
_entity_poly.pdbx_strand_id
1 'polypeptide(L)'
;MVKIGSPSNYTVQVYPDEWEYDSPRDRTLHENIFSVALNLHGLVKVVPAVPAEPPPLAAERPPREHEFTTADEVRWCELLHSPYSVTPDDARAGTIREVGVPDEPATVFYVTGEQFATFTGELWELAEIASGSNPRVRRNDVLDRSVFQFVEEHILSSGRFRPGDATSLGRSAR
;
A
#
# COMPACT_ATOMS: atom_id res chain seq x y z
N MET A 1 25.69 -15.00 -19.94
CA MET A 1 24.40 -14.33 -19.73
C MET A 1 23.85 -14.82 -18.40
N VAL A 2 24.07 -14.07 -17.31
CA VAL A 2 23.60 -14.45 -15.97
C VAL A 2 22.10 -14.18 -15.94
N LYS A 3 21.28 -15.24 -15.80
CA LYS A 3 19.89 -15.09 -15.36
C LYS A 3 19.98 -14.48 -13.95
N ILE A 4 19.73 -13.19 -13.83
CA ILE A 4 19.49 -12.57 -12.53
C ILE A 4 18.13 -13.10 -12.09
N GLY A 5 18.13 -14.25 -11.42
CA GLY A 5 16.96 -14.70 -10.69
C GLY A 5 16.78 -13.77 -9.51
N SER A 6 15.66 -13.04 -9.47
CA SER A 6 15.30 -12.25 -8.29
C SER A 6 15.14 -13.19 -7.07
N PRO A 7 15.56 -12.76 -5.87
CA PRO A 7 15.64 -13.63 -4.71
C PRO A 7 14.26 -13.86 -4.10
N SER A 8 13.97 -15.10 -3.68
CA SER A 8 12.80 -15.46 -2.85
C SER A 8 12.71 -14.65 -1.53
N ASN A 9 13.81 -14.00 -1.14
CA ASN A 9 13.93 -13.12 0.00
C ASN A 9 14.15 -11.65 -0.45
N TYR A 10 13.13 -11.06 -1.06
CA TYR A 10 13.14 -9.67 -1.56
C TYR A 10 13.29 -8.65 -0.43
N THR A 11 13.63 -7.41 -0.77
CA THR A 11 13.71 -6.31 0.20
C THR A 11 12.36 -5.67 0.44
N VAL A 12 12.09 -5.30 1.68
CA VAL A 12 10.91 -4.55 2.09
C VAL A 12 11.36 -3.19 2.59
N GLN A 13 10.62 -2.15 2.21
CA GLN A 13 10.81 -0.80 2.70
C GLN A 13 9.44 -0.23 3.06
N VAL A 14 9.35 0.44 4.21
CA VAL A 14 8.11 1.00 4.75
C VAL A 14 8.33 2.48 5.00
N TYR A 15 7.39 3.31 4.56
CA TYR A 15 7.40 4.74 4.74
C TYR A 15 6.02 5.22 5.20
N PRO A 16 5.92 5.93 6.33
CA PRO A 16 4.76 6.75 6.63
C PRO A 16 4.76 7.93 5.64
N ASP A 17 3.69 8.08 4.86
CA ASP A 17 3.64 9.09 3.80
C ASP A 17 3.71 10.53 4.36
N GLU A 18 3.26 10.73 5.61
CA GLU A 18 3.41 12.01 6.31
C GLU A 18 4.88 12.47 6.45
N TRP A 19 5.86 11.57 6.36
CA TRP A 19 7.28 11.94 6.43
C TRP A 19 7.80 12.62 5.15
N GLU A 20 7.10 12.48 4.03
CA GLU A 20 7.46 13.12 2.76
C GLU A 20 7.16 14.64 2.74
N TYR A 21 6.41 15.13 3.73
CA TYR A 21 5.92 16.51 3.76
C TYR A 21 6.57 17.34 4.86
N ASP A 22 6.96 18.57 4.53
CA ASP A 22 7.48 19.55 5.50
C ASP A 22 6.37 20.30 6.25
N SER A 23 5.21 20.50 5.60
CA SER A 23 4.14 21.33 6.14
C SER A 23 3.28 20.54 7.15
N PRO A 24 2.96 21.07 8.35
CA PRO A 24 2.11 20.39 9.31
C PRO A 24 0.71 20.05 8.77
N ARG A 25 0.20 20.90 7.87
CA ARG A 25 -1.07 20.67 7.20
C ARG A 25 -1.00 19.41 6.34
N ASP A 26 0.02 19.29 5.49
CA ASP A 26 0.13 18.17 4.56
C ASP A 26 0.44 16.87 5.30
N ARG A 27 1.23 16.92 6.39
CA ARG A 27 1.40 15.79 7.31
C ARG A 27 0.07 15.28 7.85
N THR A 28 -0.78 16.19 8.31
CA THR A 28 -2.12 15.85 8.85
C THR A 28 -3.01 15.22 7.78
N LEU A 29 -2.90 15.67 6.52
CA LEU A 29 -3.69 15.11 5.41
C LEU A 29 -3.29 13.66 5.07
N HIS A 30 -2.02 13.29 5.29
CA HIS A 30 -1.45 11.97 4.97
C HIS A 30 -1.24 11.09 6.20
N GLU A 31 -1.80 11.47 7.35
CA GLU A 31 -1.62 10.78 8.62
C GLU A 31 -2.06 9.31 8.53
N ASN A 32 -1.22 8.41 9.04
CA ASN A 32 -1.43 6.95 9.04
C ASN A 32 -1.60 6.31 7.65
N ILE A 33 -1.15 6.97 6.58
CA ILE A 33 -0.97 6.35 5.26
C ILE A 33 0.45 5.81 5.18
N PHE A 34 0.60 4.57 4.72
CA PHE A 34 1.90 3.95 4.54
C PHE A 34 2.13 3.46 3.12
N SER A 35 3.33 3.71 2.62
CA SER A 35 3.90 3.12 1.42
C SER A 35 4.78 1.92 1.79
N VAL A 36 4.41 0.73 1.33
CA VAL A 36 5.19 -0.49 1.50
C VAL A 36 5.74 -0.92 0.14
N ALA A 37 7.05 -0.69 -0.07
CA ALA A 37 7.74 -1.12 -1.27
C ALA A 37 8.30 -2.54 -1.11
N LEU A 38 7.76 -3.47 -1.89
CA LEU A 38 8.24 -4.83 -2.06
C LEU A 38 9.20 -4.84 -3.26
N ASN A 39 10.50 -4.85 -2.97
CA ASN A 39 11.56 -4.55 -3.94
C ASN A 39 11.35 -3.17 -4.63
N LEU A 40 11.99 -2.92 -5.78
CA LEU A 40 11.93 -1.63 -6.50
C LEU A 40 10.58 -1.30 -7.16
N HIS A 41 9.58 -2.20 -7.15
CA HIS A 41 8.38 -2.05 -8.00
C HIS A 41 7.04 -2.45 -7.34
N GLY A 42 7.01 -3.34 -6.35
CA GLY A 42 5.74 -3.77 -5.74
C GLY A 42 5.28 -2.81 -4.65
N LEU A 43 4.60 -1.71 -4.99
CA LEU A 43 4.08 -0.76 -4.01
C LEU A 43 2.71 -1.19 -3.49
N VAL A 44 2.60 -1.46 -2.19
CA VAL A 44 1.33 -1.65 -1.48
C VAL A 44 1.09 -0.42 -0.61
N LYS A 45 -0.06 0.23 -0.75
CA LYS A 45 -0.48 1.32 0.12
C LYS A 45 -1.37 0.79 1.25
N VAL A 46 -1.13 1.20 2.48
CA VAL A 46 -2.03 0.95 3.61
C VAL A 46 -2.68 2.28 3.96
N VAL A 47 -3.98 2.37 3.70
CA VAL A 47 -4.74 3.64 3.68
C VAL A 47 -5.87 3.56 4.72
N PRO A 48 -6.01 4.53 5.63
CA PRO A 48 -7.11 4.57 6.60
C PRO A 48 -8.48 4.54 5.94
N ALA A 49 -9.52 4.38 6.76
CA ALA A 49 -10.90 4.27 6.28
C ALA A 49 -11.25 5.39 5.28
N VAL A 50 -11.83 4.97 4.16
CA VAL A 50 -12.37 5.87 3.15
C VAL A 50 -13.89 5.94 3.24
N PRO A 51 -14.50 7.09 2.96
CA PRO A 51 -15.94 7.16 2.73
C PRO A 51 -16.38 6.16 1.65
N ALA A 52 -17.58 5.60 1.78
CA ALA A 52 -18.09 4.58 0.85
C ALA A 52 -18.21 5.11 -0.59
N GLU A 53 -18.51 6.39 -0.74
CA GLU A 53 -18.55 7.12 -2.00
C GLU A 53 -17.32 8.04 -2.12
N PRO A 54 -16.75 8.19 -3.33
CA PRO A 54 -15.64 9.11 -3.55
C PRO A 54 -16.07 10.55 -3.26
N PRO A 55 -15.22 11.37 -2.61
CA PRO A 55 -15.41 12.81 -2.50
C PRO A 55 -15.67 13.45 -3.87
N PRO A 56 -16.37 14.60 -3.95
CA PRO A 56 -16.78 15.19 -5.22
C PRO A 56 -15.66 15.31 -6.24
N LEU A 57 -14.48 15.77 -5.80
CA LEU A 57 -13.33 15.90 -6.68
C LEU A 57 -12.84 14.54 -7.20
N ALA A 58 -12.73 13.53 -6.31
CA ALA A 58 -12.33 12.16 -6.64
C ALA A 58 -13.36 11.41 -7.51
N ALA A 59 -14.64 11.80 -7.42
CA ALA A 59 -15.71 11.25 -8.25
C ALA A 59 -15.60 11.72 -9.72
N GLU A 60 -15.08 12.93 -9.94
CA GLU A 60 -14.88 13.50 -11.29
C GLU A 60 -13.54 13.07 -11.90
N ARG A 61 -12.47 13.07 -11.09
CA ARG A 61 -11.12 12.66 -11.48
C ARG A 61 -10.23 12.42 -10.26
N PRO A 62 -9.12 11.69 -10.38
CA PRO A 62 -8.12 11.68 -9.32
C PRO A 62 -7.63 13.13 -9.03
N PRO A 63 -7.73 13.59 -7.77
CA PRO A 63 -7.28 14.92 -7.40
C PRO A 63 -5.75 15.02 -7.45
N ARG A 64 -5.21 16.18 -7.83
CA ARG A 64 -3.76 16.44 -7.78
C ARG A 64 -3.35 16.81 -6.36
N GLU A 65 -2.09 16.55 -6.00
CA GLU A 65 -1.58 16.77 -4.64
C GLU A 65 -1.83 18.18 -4.08
N HIS A 66 -1.69 19.22 -4.91
CA HIS A 66 -1.91 20.61 -4.49
C HIS A 66 -3.40 20.99 -4.32
N GLU A 67 -4.33 20.10 -4.69
CA GLU A 67 -5.77 20.33 -4.63
C GLU A 67 -6.41 19.74 -3.38
N PHE A 68 -5.66 18.96 -2.59
CA PHE A 68 -6.18 18.32 -1.40
C PHE A 68 -6.53 19.34 -0.32
N THR A 69 -7.78 19.27 0.15
CA THR A 69 -8.29 20.10 1.25
C THR A 69 -8.67 19.27 2.47
N THR A 70 -8.91 17.97 2.30
CA THR A 70 -9.32 17.03 3.34
C THR A 70 -8.54 15.72 3.26
N ALA A 71 -8.41 15.01 4.40
CA ALA A 71 -7.76 13.71 4.43
C ALA A 71 -8.52 12.65 3.62
N ASP A 72 -9.85 12.75 3.52
CA ASP A 72 -10.65 11.81 2.74
C ASP A 72 -10.36 11.93 1.22
N GLU A 73 -10.07 13.13 0.72
CA GLU A 73 -9.63 13.34 -0.67
C GLU A 73 -8.27 12.66 -0.92
N VAL A 74 -7.33 12.78 0.02
CA VAL A 74 -6.03 12.11 -0.07
C VAL A 74 -6.21 10.59 -0.09
N ARG A 75 -6.92 10.03 0.88
CA ARG A 75 -7.10 8.57 0.99
C ARG A 75 -7.76 8.00 -0.27
N TRP A 76 -8.77 8.67 -0.82
CA TRP A 76 -9.38 8.24 -2.09
C TRP A 76 -8.40 8.36 -3.26
N CYS A 77 -7.58 9.40 -3.31
CA CYS A 77 -6.55 9.54 -4.34
C CYS A 77 -5.54 8.37 -4.28
N GLU A 78 -5.09 8.00 -3.08
CA GLU A 78 -4.19 6.86 -2.87
C GLU A 78 -4.81 5.54 -3.35
N LEU A 79 -6.10 5.30 -3.04
CA LEU A 79 -6.79 4.10 -3.53
C LEU A 79 -6.90 4.05 -5.06
N LEU A 80 -6.98 5.19 -5.74
CA LEU A 80 -7.12 5.28 -7.20
C LEU A 80 -5.77 5.14 -7.93
N HIS A 81 -4.68 5.64 -7.34
CA HIS A 81 -3.37 5.66 -7.99
C HIS A 81 -2.45 4.49 -7.60
N SER A 82 -2.66 3.89 -6.43
CA SER A 82 -1.84 2.76 -6.01
C SER A 82 -2.31 1.46 -6.65
N PRO A 83 -1.40 0.66 -7.26
CA PRO A 83 -1.75 -0.63 -7.85
C PRO A 83 -2.45 -1.58 -6.85
N TYR A 84 -2.02 -1.55 -5.59
CA TYR A 84 -2.57 -2.37 -4.51
C TYR A 84 -2.73 -1.53 -3.25
N SER A 85 -3.92 -1.59 -2.65
CA SER A 85 -4.22 -0.86 -1.42
C SER A 85 -4.91 -1.75 -0.40
N VAL A 86 -4.62 -1.53 0.88
CA VAL A 86 -5.30 -2.14 2.02
C VAL A 86 -6.03 -1.06 2.80
N THR A 87 -7.33 -1.22 3.04
CA THR A 87 -8.15 -0.22 3.74
C THR A 87 -9.16 -0.90 4.67
N PRO A 88 -9.46 -0.34 5.85
CA PRO A 88 -10.41 -0.93 6.77
C PRO A 88 -11.84 -0.67 6.32
N ASP A 89 -12.64 -1.73 6.32
CA ASP A 89 -14.10 -1.68 6.22
C ASP A 89 -14.67 -2.99 6.77
N ASP A 90 -15.26 -2.96 7.96
CA ASP A 90 -15.76 -4.17 8.63
C ASP A 90 -16.89 -4.87 7.86
N ALA A 91 -17.69 -4.12 7.08
CA ALA A 91 -18.78 -4.69 6.29
C ALA A 91 -18.28 -5.40 5.01
N ARG A 92 -17.11 -4.98 4.51
CA ARG A 92 -16.47 -5.53 3.29
C ARG A 92 -15.23 -6.36 3.58
N ALA A 93 -14.84 -6.54 4.84
CA ALA A 93 -13.61 -7.24 5.22
C ALA A 93 -13.51 -8.64 4.59
N GLY A 94 -12.33 -8.96 4.04
CA GLY A 94 -12.08 -10.21 3.31
C GLY A 94 -12.48 -10.18 1.84
N THR A 95 -13.04 -9.06 1.34
CA THR A 95 -13.37 -8.88 -0.08
C THR A 95 -12.31 -8.05 -0.82
N ILE A 96 -12.34 -8.15 -2.15
CA ILE A 96 -11.46 -7.42 -3.06
C ILE A 96 -12.33 -6.61 -4.02
N ARG A 97 -11.95 -5.36 -4.29
CA ARG A 97 -12.61 -4.49 -5.27
C ARG A 97 -11.58 -3.86 -6.20
N GLU A 98 -11.95 -3.68 -7.46
CA GLU A 98 -11.20 -2.85 -8.41
C GLU A 98 -11.78 -1.44 -8.45
N VAL A 99 -10.90 -0.45 -8.45
CA VAL A 99 -11.22 0.98 -8.57
C VAL A 99 -10.29 1.64 -9.60
N GLY A 100 -10.58 2.88 -9.99
CA GLY A 100 -9.74 3.61 -10.94
C GLY A 100 -10.11 3.37 -12.40
N VAL A 101 -9.14 3.57 -13.29
CA VAL A 101 -9.35 3.53 -14.74
C VAL A 101 -9.43 2.09 -15.26
N PRO A 102 -10.32 1.77 -16.22
CA PRO A 102 -10.51 0.39 -16.70
C PRO A 102 -9.27 -0.28 -17.30
N ASP A 103 -8.37 0.49 -17.91
CA ASP A 103 -7.19 -0.05 -18.58
C ASP A 103 -6.08 -0.47 -17.60
N GLU A 104 -6.10 0.10 -16.39
CA GLU A 104 -5.11 -0.15 -15.35
C GLU A 104 -5.75 0.03 -13.96
N PRO A 105 -6.68 -0.88 -13.58
CA PRO A 105 -7.38 -0.74 -12.32
C PRO A 105 -6.44 -0.91 -11.12
N ALA A 106 -6.77 -0.21 -10.05
CA ALA A 106 -6.19 -0.37 -8.73
C ALA A 106 -6.97 -1.46 -7.96
N THR A 107 -6.27 -2.33 -7.25
CA THR A 107 -6.87 -3.40 -6.45
C THR A 107 -6.93 -2.99 -4.98
N VAL A 108 -8.12 -2.98 -4.40
CA VAL A 108 -8.36 -2.66 -2.98
C VAL A 108 -8.72 -3.93 -2.22
N PHE A 109 -7.98 -4.19 -1.15
CA PHE A 109 -8.22 -5.28 -0.20
C PHE A 109 -8.85 -4.70 1.07
N TYR A 110 -10.06 -5.13 1.40
CA TYR A 110 -10.75 -4.70 2.60
C TYR A 110 -10.40 -5.59 3.78
N VAL A 111 -10.06 -4.97 4.91
CA VAL A 111 -9.75 -5.65 6.17
C VAL A 111 -10.64 -5.13 7.29
N THR A 112 -10.69 -5.83 8.41
CA THR A 112 -11.37 -5.31 9.61
C THR A 112 -10.61 -4.11 10.19
N GLY A 113 -11.29 -3.26 10.95
CA GLY A 113 -10.65 -2.18 11.69
C GLY A 113 -9.58 -2.67 12.67
N GLU A 114 -9.80 -3.84 13.29
CA GLU A 114 -8.82 -4.49 14.18
C GLU A 114 -7.55 -4.90 13.42
N GLN A 115 -7.68 -5.62 12.30
CA GLN A 115 -6.55 -5.99 11.46
C GLN A 115 -5.77 -4.75 10.98
N PHE A 116 -6.49 -3.72 10.56
CA PHE A 116 -5.86 -2.48 10.12
C PHE A 116 -5.05 -1.82 11.24
N ALA A 117 -5.58 -1.76 12.47
CA ALA A 117 -4.86 -1.21 13.61
C ALA A 117 -3.60 -2.03 13.95
N THR A 118 -3.67 -3.37 13.85
CA THR A 118 -2.48 -4.22 13.97
C THR A 118 -1.46 -3.90 12.87
N PHE A 119 -1.90 -3.78 11.62
CA PHE A 119 -1.01 -3.53 10.50
C PHE A 119 -0.31 -2.18 10.62
N THR A 120 -1.03 -1.10 10.94
CA THR A 120 -0.41 0.23 11.10
C THR A 120 0.55 0.28 12.28
N GLY A 121 0.26 -0.41 13.39
CA GLY A 121 1.21 -0.56 14.50
C GLY A 121 2.51 -1.24 14.07
N GLU A 122 2.42 -2.37 13.37
CA GLU A 122 3.60 -3.10 12.86
C GLU A 122 4.39 -2.28 11.83
N LEU A 123 3.71 -1.48 10.99
CA LEU A 123 4.34 -0.64 9.98
C LEU A 123 5.06 0.56 10.60
N TRP A 124 4.51 1.17 11.66
CA TRP A 124 5.20 2.21 12.41
C TRP A 124 6.51 1.70 13.01
N GLU A 125 6.48 0.55 13.69
CA GLU A 125 7.70 -0.06 14.24
C GLU A 125 8.77 -0.30 13.15
N LEU A 126 8.34 -0.78 11.98
CA LEU A 126 9.26 -1.02 10.87
C LEU A 126 9.78 0.26 10.24
N ALA A 127 8.95 1.31 10.12
CA ALA A 127 9.37 2.61 9.64
C ALA A 127 10.47 3.22 10.54
N GLU A 128 10.34 3.06 11.85
CA GLU A 128 11.35 3.50 12.82
C GLU A 128 12.67 2.73 12.68
N ILE A 129 12.60 1.39 12.55
CA ILE A 129 13.78 0.54 12.26
C ILE A 129 14.41 0.93 10.91
N ALA A 130 13.58 1.37 9.97
CA ALA A 130 13.92 1.79 8.62
C ALA A 130 14.07 3.33 8.46
N SER A 131 14.48 4.06 9.50
CA SER A 131 14.61 5.54 9.46
C SER A 131 15.98 6.13 9.01
N GLY A 132 16.85 5.32 8.39
CA GLY A 132 18.13 5.74 7.80
C GLY A 132 18.02 6.23 6.33
N SER A 133 19.17 6.46 5.67
CA SER A 133 19.20 7.02 4.30
C SER A 133 18.71 6.08 3.18
N ASN A 134 18.65 4.76 3.41
CA ASN A 134 17.93 3.80 2.55
C ASN A 134 17.73 2.41 3.19
N PRO A 135 17.28 2.29 4.43
CA PRO A 135 17.23 1.01 5.12
C PRO A 135 16.08 0.16 4.57
N ARG A 136 16.45 -1.09 4.31
CA ARG A 136 15.57 -2.11 3.77
C ARG A 136 15.74 -3.33 4.64
N VAL A 137 14.64 -3.94 5.03
CA VAL A 137 14.63 -5.23 5.71
C VAL A 137 14.43 -6.34 4.69
N ARG A 138 14.81 -7.57 5.01
CA ARG A 138 14.52 -8.70 4.11
C ARG A 138 13.13 -9.25 4.43
N ARG A 139 12.44 -9.76 3.40
CA ARG A 139 11.15 -10.45 3.53
C ARG A 139 11.15 -11.40 4.74
N ASN A 140 12.12 -12.30 4.82
CA ASN A 140 12.18 -13.32 5.87
C ASN A 140 12.30 -12.74 7.30
N ASP A 141 12.77 -11.50 7.44
CA ASP A 141 12.91 -10.83 8.74
C ASP A 141 11.58 -10.18 9.20
N VAL A 142 10.55 -10.17 8.35
CA VAL A 142 9.24 -9.55 8.63
C VAL A 142 8.05 -10.48 8.43
N LEU A 143 8.27 -11.75 8.05
CA LEU A 143 7.18 -12.71 7.79
C LEU A 143 6.42 -13.15 9.04
N ASP A 144 6.95 -12.89 10.23
CA ASP A 144 6.27 -13.12 11.50
C ASP A 144 5.23 -12.03 11.81
N ARG A 145 5.30 -10.88 11.12
CA ARG A 145 4.35 -9.77 11.25
C ARG A 145 3.09 -10.00 10.43
N SER A 146 1.95 -9.68 11.03
CA SER A 146 0.60 -9.92 10.49
C SER A 146 0.39 -9.23 9.14
N VAL A 147 0.89 -8.00 8.96
CA VAL A 147 0.76 -7.24 7.71
C VAL A 147 1.49 -7.93 6.54
N PHE A 148 2.65 -8.55 6.78
CA PHE A 148 3.39 -9.23 5.72
C PHE A 148 2.87 -10.64 5.45
N GLN A 149 2.34 -11.33 6.46
CA GLN A 149 1.54 -12.54 6.23
C GLN A 149 0.35 -12.22 5.33
N PHE A 150 -0.37 -11.14 5.61
CA PHE A 150 -1.47 -10.68 4.77
C PHE A 150 -1.03 -10.36 3.34
N VAL A 151 0.06 -9.60 3.16
CA VAL A 151 0.61 -9.29 1.84
C VAL A 151 0.92 -10.58 1.06
N GLU A 152 1.57 -11.56 1.70
CA GLU A 152 1.94 -12.83 1.08
C GLU A 152 0.73 -13.70 0.71
N GLU A 153 -0.22 -13.82 1.62
CA GLU A 153 -1.35 -14.74 1.54
C GLU A 153 -2.54 -14.19 0.77
N HIS A 154 -2.71 -12.87 0.71
CA HIS A 154 -3.85 -12.23 0.07
C HIS A 154 -3.47 -11.36 -1.12
N ILE A 155 -2.38 -10.59 -1.05
CA ILE A 155 -2.02 -9.68 -2.16
C ILE A 155 -1.22 -10.42 -3.22
N LEU A 156 -0.07 -10.98 -2.85
CA LEU A 156 0.86 -11.61 -3.79
C LEU A 156 0.33 -12.96 -4.33
N SER A 157 -0.60 -13.59 -3.62
CA SER A 157 -1.24 -14.85 -4.03
C SER A 157 -2.50 -14.64 -4.89
N SER A 158 -3.07 -13.43 -4.91
CA SER A 158 -4.39 -13.13 -5.49
C SER A 158 -4.52 -13.43 -6.99
N GLY A 159 -3.39 -13.54 -7.70
CA GLY A 159 -3.37 -13.54 -9.16
C GLY A 159 -3.67 -12.17 -9.79
N ARG A 160 -3.88 -11.12 -8.98
CA ARG A 160 -4.09 -9.75 -9.45
C ARG A 160 -2.82 -8.90 -9.43
N PHE A 161 -1.71 -9.48 -8.98
CA PHE A 161 -0.42 -8.82 -8.98
C PHE A 161 0.10 -8.70 -10.41
N ARG A 162 0.32 -7.47 -10.86
CA ARG A 162 0.75 -7.13 -12.22
C ARG A 162 2.02 -7.90 -12.59
N PRO A 163 2.15 -8.34 -13.86
CA PRO A 163 3.29 -9.16 -14.28
C PRO A 163 4.66 -8.53 -14.03
N GLY A 164 4.78 -7.21 -14.20
CA GLY A 164 6.01 -6.46 -13.94
C GLY A 164 6.42 -6.52 -12.46
N ASP A 165 5.47 -6.29 -11.56
CA ASP A 165 5.69 -6.33 -10.11
C ASP A 165 6.02 -7.76 -9.68
N ALA A 166 5.30 -8.76 -10.17
CA ALA A 166 5.56 -10.18 -9.88
C ALA A 166 6.97 -10.60 -10.28
N THR A 167 7.40 -10.18 -11.49
CA THR A 167 8.75 -10.43 -11.99
C THR A 167 9.81 -9.78 -11.11
N SER A 168 9.56 -8.56 -10.62
CA SER A 168 10.48 -7.87 -9.71
C SER A 168 10.70 -8.67 -8.41
N LEU A 169 9.69 -9.40 -7.94
CA LEU A 169 9.76 -10.27 -6.76
C LEU A 169 10.29 -11.68 -7.06
N GLY A 170 10.70 -11.97 -8.30
CA GLY A 170 11.13 -13.31 -8.71
C GLY A 170 10.00 -14.33 -8.79
N ARG A 171 8.75 -13.87 -8.94
CA ARG A 171 7.58 -14.72 -9.11
C ARG A 171 7.22 -14.81 -10.58
N SER A 172 6.75 -15.99 -11.00
CA SER A 172 6.11 -16.13 -12.31
C SER A 172 4.80 -15.34 -12.29
N ALA A 173 4.62 -14.43 -13.24
CA ALA A 173 3.31 -13.89 -13.55
C ALA A 173 2.38 -15.08 -13.86
N ARG A 174 1.28 -15.21 -13.14
CA ARG A 174 0.28 -16.26 -13.39
C ARG A 174 -0.70 -15.78 -14.45
#